data_AF-B1Z747-F1
#
_entry.id   AF-B1Z747-F1
#
_cell.length_a   1.000
_cell.length_b   1.000
_cell.length_c   1.000
_cell.angle_alpha   90.00
_cell.angle_beta   90.00
_cell.angle_gamma   90.00
#
_symmetry.space_group_name_H-M   'P 1'
#
loop_
_entity.id
_entity.type
_entity.pdbx_description
1 polymer ?
#
loop_
_entity_poly.entity_id
_entity_poly.type
_entity_poly.pdbx_seq_one_letter_code
_entity_poly.pdbx_strand_id
1 'polypeptide(L)' 'MSTEDRTPREERPDSTGPNARPRDTTIGQTGEGIPDDSGQPVQVDEDEARRIEEKIRAL' A
#
# COMPACT_ATOMS: atom_id res chain seq x y z
N MET A 1 -11.49 -38.87 2.23
CA MET A 1 -10.72 -37.70 1.73
C MET A 1 -9.42 -37.68 2.51
N SER A 2 -8.33 -38.14 1.91
CA SER A 2 -7.05 -38.38 2.58
C SER A 2 -6.32 -37.08 2.89
N THR A 3 -5.82 -36.96 4.11
CA THR A 3 -5.17 -35.79 4.72
C THR A 3 -3.68 -35.73 4.43
N GLU A 4 -3.25 -35.95 3.18
CA GLU A 4 -1.83 -36.22 2.85
C GLU A 4 -1.21 -35.29 1.80
N ASP A 5 -1.79 -34.11 1.53
CA ASP A 5 -1.20 -33.10 0.64
C ASP A 5 -0.95 -31.77 1.37
N ARG A 6 -0.14 -31.81 2.44
CA ARG A 6 0.39 -30.60 3.10
C ARG A 6 1.91 -30.66 3.26
N THR A 7 2.63 -31.09 2.22
CA THR A 7 4.05 -30.75 2.12
C THR A 7 4.16 -29.22 1.96
N PRO A 8 4.88 -28.50 2.82
CA PRO A 8 5.16 -27.08 2.60
C PRO A 8 5.88 -26.98 1.26
N ARG A 9 5.28 -26.30 0.28
CA ARG A 9 5.94 -26.02 -0.98
C ARG A 9 7.15 -25.15 -0.63
N GLU A 10 8.35 -25.69 -0.84
CA GLU A 10 9.63 -25.00 -0.73
C GLU A 10 9.47 -23.56 -1.26
N GLU A 11 9.87 -22.57 -0.46
CA GLU A 11 9.66 -21.12 -0.67
C GLU A 11 10.37 -20.58 -1.91
N ARG A 12 9.99 -21.09 -3.08
CA ARG A 12 10.44 -20.56 -4.35
C ARG A 12 9.77 -19.20 -4.52
N PRO A 13 10.52 -18.14 -4.84
CA PRO A 13 9.91 -16.85 -5.15
C PRO A 13 8.93 -17.04 -6.31
N ASP A 14 7.80 -16.33 -6.26
CA ASP A 14 6.74 -16.41 -7.28
C ASP A 14 7.23 -16.01 -8.68
N SER A 15 8.38 -15.34 -8.75
CA SER A 15 9.02 -14.91 -9.99
C SER A 15 10.53 -14.87 -9.83
N THR A 16 11.24 -15.08 -10.93
CA THR A 16 12.71 -14.87 -11.05
C THR A 16 13.03 -13.64 -11.90
N GLY A 17 12.04 -12.80 -12.22
CA GLY A 17 12.21 -11.60 -13.02
C GLY A 17 12.82 -10.42 -12.23
N PRO A 18 13.16 -9.31 -12.90
CA PRO A 18 13.80 -8.15 -12.27
C PRO A 18 13.01 -7.51 -11.11
N ASN A 19 11.68 -7.73 -11.08
CA ASN A 19 10.78 -7.23 -10.04
C ASN A 19 10.46 -8.29 -8.97
N ALA A 20 11.19 -9.41 -8.92
CA ALA A 20 11.00 -10.42 -7.89
C ALA A 20 11.34 -9.86 -6.50
N ARG A 21 10.42 -10.03 -5.54
CA ARG A 21 10.61 -9.66 -4.14
C ARG A 21 10.33 -10.86 -3.23
N PRO A 22 11.02 -11.00 -2.09
CA PRO A 22 10.72 -12.06 -1.12
C PRO A 22 9.30 -11.90 -0.53
N ARG A 23 8.58 -13.01 -0.35
CA ARG A 23 7.19 -13.01 0.14
C ARG A 23 7.06 -12.43 1.55
N ASP A 24 8.04 -12.69 2.40
CA ASP A 24 8.04 -12.27 3.81
C ASP A 24 8.63 -10.87 4.02
N THR A 25 8.84 -10.11 2.94
CA THR A 25 9.26 -8.71 3.06
C THR A 25 8.06 -7.78 3.02
N THR A 26 8.06 -6.79 3.91
CA THR A 26 7.00 -5.79 3.94
C THR A 26 7.07 -4.92 2.68
N ILE A 27 5.92 -4.64 2.09
CA ILE A 27 5.81 -3.62 1.05
C ILE A 27 6.04 -2.30 1.77
N GLY A 28 7.08 -1.55 1.38
CA GLY A 28 7.66 -0.41 2.11
C GLY A 28 6.71 0.76 2.37
N GLN A 29 5.72 0.51 3.23
CA GLN A 29 4.75 1.38 3.92
C GLN A 29 4.01 0.62 5.05
N THR A 30 4.13 -0.73 5.16
CA THR A 30 3.44 -1.55 6.18
C THR A 30 4.39 -2.30 7.13
N GLY A 31 5.60 -1.76 7.35
CA GLY A 31 6.50 -2.26 8.41
C GLY A 31 6.07 -1.79 9.79
N GLU A 32 6.56 -2.44 10.86
CA GLU A 32 6.36 -1.93 12.23
C GLU A 32 6.85 -0.47 12.35
N GLY A 33 5.99 0.39 12.90
CA GLY A 33 6.20 1.84 13.01
C GLY A 33 4.87 2.57 12.91
N ILE A 34 4.74 3.73 13.57
CA ILE A 34 3.59 4.62 13.31
C ILE A 34 3.81 5.23 11.92
N PRO A 35 2.78 5.29 11.05
CA PRO A 35 2.86 6.02 9.79
C PRO A 35 3.48 7.41 10.03
N ASP A 36 4.40 7.79 9.15
CA ASP A 36 4.98 9.13 9.22
C ASP A 36 3.92 10.16 8.80
N ASP A 37 3.15 10.63 9.78
CA ASP A 37 2.13 11.66 9.64
C ASP A 37 2.73 13.07 9.74
N SER A 38 4.05 13.24 9.55
CA SER A 38 4.72 14.55 9.52
C SER A 38 4.42 15.39 8.27
N GLY A 39 3.45 14.95 7.46
CA GLY A 39 2.99 15.64 6.25
C GLY A 39 2.71 17.12 6.53
N GLN A 40 3.25 17.98 5.67
CA GLN A 40 3.00 19.41 5.76
C GLN A 40 1.58 19.74 5.27
N PRO A 41 0.88 20.67 5.94
CA PRO A 41 -0.44 21.11 5.49
C PRO A 41 -0.31 21.77 4.11
N VAL A 42 -1.18 21.36 3.18
CA VAL A 42 -1.28 21.98 1.86
C VAL A 42 -1.88 23.36 2.03
N GLN A 43 -1.12 24.39 1.65
CA GLN A 43 -1.60 25.77 1.64
C GLN A 43 -2.48 25.96 0.42
N VAL A 44 -3.72 26.39 0.65
CA VAL A 44 -4.70 26.69 -0.40
C VAL A 44 -5.18 28.13 -0.23
N ASP A 45 -5.27 28.85 -1.34
CA ASP A 45 -5.92 30.16 -1.36
C ASP A 45 -7.46 30.02 -1.37
N GLU A 46 -8.16 31.13 -1.18
CA GLU A 46 -9.62 31.15 -1.08
C GLU A 46 -10.32 30.72 -2.37
N ASP A 47 -9.71 30.97 -3.54
CA ASP A 47 -10.28 30.61 -4.83
C ASP A 47 -10.13 29.11 -5.13
N GLU A 48 -9.01 28.50 -4.72
CA GLU A 48 -8.82 27.05 -4.75
C GLU A 48 -9.76 26.37 -3.75
N ALA A 49 -9.93 26.91 -2.54
CA ALA A 49 -10.85 26.36 -1.55
C ALA A 49 -12.29 26.31 -2.08
N ARG A 50 -12.75 27.36 -2.77
CA ARG A 50 -14.07 27.41 -3.40
C ARG A 50 -14.25 26.33 -4.48
N ARG A 51 -13.24 26.15 -5.34
CA ARG A 51 -13.26 25.12 -6.39
C ARG A 51 -13.32 23.71 -5.83
N ILE A 52 -12.59 23.44 -4.74
CA ILE A 52 -12.63 22.16 -4.04
C ILE A 52 -14.01 21.90 -3.45
N GLU A 53 -14.61 22.90 -2.79
CA GLU A 53 -15.95 22.78 -2.21
C GLU A 53 -17.02 22.45 -3.26
N GLU A 54 -17.04 23.18 -4.38
CA GLU A 54 -17.97 22.94 -5.49
C GLU A 54 -17.85 21.50 -6.01
N LYS A 55 -16.62 21.02 -6.18
CA LYS A 55 -16.34 19.66 -6.68
C LYS A 55 -16.79 18.57 -5.70
N ILE A 56 -16.64 18.80 -4.39
CA ILE A 56 -17.09 17.85 -3.36
C ILE A 56 -18.62 17.79 -3.31
N ARG A 57 -19.31 18.93 -3.43
CA ARG A 57 -20.78 19.00 -3.38
C ARG A 57 -21.48 18.45 -4.63
N ALA A 58 -20.75 18.37 -5.74
CA ALA A 58 -21.26 17.83 -7.01
C ALA A 58 -21.11 16.31 -7.15
N LEU A 59 -20.50 15.63 -6.17
CA LEU A 59 -20.43 14.16 -6.06
C LEU A 59 -21.73 13.58 -5.49
#